data_AF-L8JPK5-F1
#
_entry.id   AF-L8JPK5-F1
#
_cell.length_a   1.000
_cell.length_b   1.000
_cell.length_c   1.000
_cell.angle_alpha   90.00
_cell.angle_beta   90.00
_cell.angle_gamma   90.00
#
_symmetry.space_group_name_H-M   'P 1'
#
loop_
_entity.id
_entity.type
_entity.pdbx_description
1 polymer ?
#
loop_
_entity_poly.entity_id
_entity_poly.type
_entity_poly.pdbx_seq_one_letter_code
_entity_poly.pdbx_strand_id
1 'polypeptide(L)'
;MKITVVVLLFLCLSEVSQSQIPAWYQHEMNRKVGVWVADNSAYKHEHEPIDAYGIEWKWCIAKNCLSGELFSIKKGERTDRYWYFSQYWDFESGKPTLIQVNSFGTVGRGTVDMLKEDKT
;
A
#
# COMPACT_ATOMS: atom_id res chain seq x y z
N MET A 1 -7.30 45.36 -49.32
CA MET A 1 -8.07 44.28 -48.66
C MET A 1 -7.07 43.32 -48.02
N LYS A 2 -6.90 43.34 -46.69
CA LYS A 2 -5.94 42.48 -45.98
C LYS A 2 -6.71 41.32 -45.36
N ILE A 3 -6.45 40.11 -45.83
CA ILE A 3 -7.04 38.88 -45.28
C ILE A 3 -6.12 38.42 -44.15
N THR A 4 -6.55 38.64 -42.92
CA THR A 4 -5.89 38.09 -41.74
C THR A 4 -6.35 36.64 -41.59
N VAL A 5 -5.49 35.69 -41.95
CA VAL A 5 -5.71 34.26 -41.69
C VAL A 5 -5.33 34.00 -40.23
N VAL A 6 -6.32 33.82 -39.37
CA VAL A 6 -6.12 33.33 -38.00
C VAL A 6 -6.06 31.81 -38.07
N VAL A 7 -4.85 31.25 -38.04
CA VAL A 7 -4.64 29.81 -37.90
C VAL A 7 -4.80 29.48 -36.41
N LEU A 8 -5.98 29.01 -36.01
CA LEU A 8 -6.16 28.32 -34.73
C LEU A 8 -5.46 26.96 -34.82
N LEU A 9 -4.22 26.88 -34.35
CA LEU A 9 -3.62 25.59 -33.98
C LEU A 9 -4.41 25.05 -32.78
N PHE A 10 -5.34 24.13 -33.06
CA PHE A 10 -5.95 23.26 -32.08
C PHE A 10 -4.83 22.41 -31.47
N LEU A 11 -4.29 22.85 -30.34
CA LEU A 11 -3.46 22.03 -29.46
C LEU A 11 -4.36 20.88 -29.00
N CYS A 12 -4.21 19.71 -29.63
CA CYS A 12 -4.64 18.44 -29.05
C CYS A 12 -3.85 18.26 -27.75
N LEU A 13 -4.39 18.80 -26.66
CA LEU A 13 -4.10 18.34 -25.32
C LEU A 13 -4.65 16.92 -25.25
N SER A 14 -3.86 15.95 -25.71
CA SER A 14 -4.02 14.59 -25.24
C SER A 14 -3.81 14.67 -23.74
N GLU A 15 -4.92 14.70 -22.99
CA GLU A 15 -4.91 14.27 -21.60
C GLU A 15 -4.30 12.87 -21.64
N VAL A 16 -3.02 12.78 -21.28
CA VAL A 16 -2.46 11.53 -20.78
C VAL A 16 -3.38 11.23 -19.62
N SER A 17 -4.36 10.35 -19.84
CA SER A 17 -5.17 9.76 -18.79
C SER A 17 -4.16 9.11 -17.87
N GLN A 18 -3.72 9.88 -16.88
CA GLN A 18 -2.86 9.43 -15.82
C GLN A 18 -3.70 8.36 -15.16
N SER A 19 -3.41 7.09 -15.48
CA SER A 19 -4.21 5.96 -15.07
C SER A 19 -4.45 6.14 -13.58
N GLN A 20 -5.68 6.48 -13.22
CA GLN A 20 -5.96 6.99 -11.89
C GLN A 20 -6.30 5.77 -11.04
N ILE A 21 -5.64 5.65 -9.89
CA ILE A 21 -5.97 4.60 -8.94
C ILE A 21 -7.47 4.68 -8.65
N PRO A 22 -8.24 3.58 -8.81
CA PRO A 22 -9.68 3.62 -8.60
C PRO A 22 -10.04 4.15 -7.21
N ALA A 23 -11.09 4.97 -7.12
CA ALA A 23 -11.49 5.64 -5.89
C ALA A 23 -11.74 4.65 -4.74
N TRP A 24 -12.36 3.49 -5.03
CA TRP A 24 -12.58 2.44 -4.05
C TRP A 24 -11.25 1.92 -3.45
N TYR A 25 -10.21 1.80 -4.26
CA TYR A 25 -8.92 1.31 -3.80
C TYR A 25 -8.14 2.38 -3.03
N GLN A 26 -8.26 3.65 -3.43
CA GLN A 26 -7.73 4.76 -2.62
C GLN A 26 -8.40 4.82 -1.24
N HIS A 27 -9.72 4.58 -1.18
CA HIS A 27 -10.44 4.50 0.08
C HIS A 27 -9.91 3.34 0.95
N GLU A 28 -9.76 2.15 0.37
CA GLU A 28 -9.19 0.99 1.06
C GLU A 28 -7.77 1.24 1.56
N MET A 29 -6.92 1.89 0.76
CA MET A 29 -5.58 2.28 1.22
C MET A 29 -5.64 3.26 2.39
N ASN A 30 -6.51 4.27 2.34
CA ASN A 30 -6.67 5.22 3.44
C ASN A 30 -7.10 4.54 4.75
N ARG A 31 -7.96 3.51 4.70
CA ARG A 31 -8.39 2.75 5.88
C ARG A 31 -7.27 1.98 6.56
N LYS A 32 -6.20 1.64 5.85
CA LYS A 32 -5.08 0.85 6.38
C LYS A 32 -4.01 1.70 7.07
N VAL A 33 -3.89 2.98 6.68
CA VAL A 33 -2.84 3.88 7.18
C VAL A 33 -2.90 3.99 8.71
N GLY A 34 -1.76 3.83 9.35
CA GLY A 34 -1.62 3.85 10.80
C GLY A 34 -0.85 2.65 11.31
N VAL A 35 -0.86 2.49 12.64
CA VAL A 35 -0.20 1.41 13.35
C VAL A 35 -1.25 0.49 13.96
N TRP A 36 -1.17 -0.79 13.63
CA TRP A 36 -2.01 -1.86 14.15
C TRP A 36 -1.15 -2.71 15.06
N VAL A 37 -1.50 -2.79 16.34
CA VAL A 37 -0.75 -3.59 17.33
C VAL A 37 -1.60 -4.79 17.71
N ALA A 38 -1.03 -5.98 17.55
CA ALA A 38 -1.61 -7.23 18.00
C ALA A 38 -0.90 -7.69 19.28
N ASP A 39 -1.67 -7.88 20.34
CA ASP A 39 -1.19 -8.52 21.56
C ASP A 39 -0.83 -9.99 21.26
N ASN A 40 0.33 -10.42 21.75
CA ASN A 40 0.82 -11.79 21.58
C ASN A 40 0.63 -12.65 22.83
N SER A 41 0.03 -12.12 23.91
CA SER A 41 -0.09 -12.82 25.19
C SER A 41 -0.70 -14.23 25.09
N ALA A 42 -1.69 -14.43 24.22
CA ALA A 42 -2.37 -15.71 24.02
C ALA A 42 -1.51 -16.79 23.32
N TYR A 43 -0.44 -16.39 22.63
CA TYR A 43 0.42 -17.28 21.83
C TYR A 43 1.88 -17.26 22.29
N LYS A 44 2.18 -16.57 23.39
CA LYS A 44 3.51 -16.58 24.02
C LYS A 44 3.85 -17.98 24.51
N HIS A 45 4.94 -18.54 24.00
CA HIS A 45 5.59 -19.71 24.59
C HIS A 45 6.66 -19.27 25.61
N GLU A 46 7.14 -20.19 26.44
CA GLU A 46 8.08 -19.93 27.56
C GLU A 46 9.34 -19.16 27.13
N HIS A 47 9.77 -19.32 25.88
CA HIS A 47 10.96 -18.65 25.31
C HIS A 47 10.66 -17.46 24.39
N GLU A 48 9.43 -16.92 24.34
CA GLU A 48 9.09 -15.81 23.43
C GLU A 48 9.40 -14.45 24.10
N PRO A 49 10.50 -13.76 23.72
CA PRO A 49 10.87 -12.50 24.36
C PRO A 49 10.05 -11.29 23.91
N ILE A 50 9.19 -11.43 22.88
CA ILE A 50 8.43 -10.33 22.27
C ILE A 50 7.08 -10.15 22.96
N ASP A 51 6.74 -8.92 23.32
CA ASP A 51 5.50 -8.58 24.02
C ASP A 51 4.31 -8.47 23.08
N ALA A 52 4.52 -7.85 21.91
CA ALA A 52 3.49 -7.65 20.90
C ALA A 52 4.13 -7.53 19.50
N TYR A 53 3.30 -7.60 18.47
CA TYR A 53 3.70 -7.30 17.10
C TYR A 53 2.92 -6.11 16.56
N GLY A 54 3.59 -5.26 15.79
CA GLY A 54 3.00 -4.10 15.15
C GLY A 54 3.10 -4.18 13.63
N ILE A 55 2.05 -3.75 12.93
CA ILE A 55 2.10 -3.44 11.50
C ILE A 55 1.85 -1.95 11.32
N GLU A 56 2.77 -1.25 10.69
CA GLU A 56 2.61 0.15 10.34
C GLU A 56 2.46 0.31 8.83
N TRP A 57 1.41 1.01 8.39
CA TRP A 57 1.21 1.39 6.99
C TRP A 57 1.29 2.91 6.82
N LYS A 58 2.07 3.36 5.83
CA LYS A 58 2.25 4.76 5.48
C LYS A 58 2.06 4.95 3.98
N TRP A 59 1.63 6.14 3.60
CA TRP A 59 1.66 6.55 2.20
C TRP A 59 3.11 6.66 1.71
N CYS A 60 3.35 6.13 0.52
CA CYS A 60 4.54 6.47 -0.26
C CYS A 60 4.50 7.94 -0.70
N ILE A 61 5.66 8.43 -1.17
CA ILE A 61 5.75 9.71 -1.87
C ILE A 61 4.76 9.71 -3.04
N ALA A 62 4.05 10.83 -3.23
CA ALA A 62 2.97 10.99 -4.23
C ALA A 62 1.68 10.17 -3.99
N LYS A 63 1.53 9.48 -2.85
CA LYS A 63 0.30 8.77 -2.44
C LYS A 63 -0.24 7.77 -3.48
N ASN A 64 0.66 7.15 -4.24
CA ASN A 64 0.33 6.13 -5.24
C ASN A 64 0.57 4.68 -4.76
N CYS A 65 1.20 4.52 -3.60
CA CYS A 65 1.34 3.25 -2.90
C CYS A 65 1.29 3.43 -1.38
N LEU A 66 1.08 2.32 -0.66
CA LEU A 66 1.38 2.20 0.75
C LEU A 66 2.66 1.41 0.95
N SER A 67 3.54 1.92 1.80
CA SER A 67 4.61 1.13 2.40
C SER A 67 4.14 0.59 3.75
N GLY A 68 4.44 -0.67 4.01
CA GLY A 68 4.11 -1.33 5.27
C GLY A 68 5.33 -1.92 5.94
N GLU A 69 5.27 -2.10 7.25
CA GLU A 69 6.31 -2.81 7.99
C GLU A 69 5.71 -3.62 9.15
N LEU A 70 6.07 -4.91 9.24
CA LEU A 70 5.81 -5.75 10.41
C LEU A 70 7.02 -5.72 11.34
N PHE A 71 6.80 -5.43 12.62
CA PHE A 71 7.85 -5.32 13.63
C PHE A 71 7.46 -5.94 14.97
N SER A 72 8.45 -6.29 15.79
CA SER A 72 8.24 -6.68 17.19
C SER A 72 8.26 -5.47 18.11
N ILE A 73 7.54 -5.60 19.23
CA ILE A 73 7.52 -4.66 20.34
C ILE A 73 7.99 -5.39 21.59
N LYS A 74 8.98 -4.83 22.28
CA LYS A 74 9.53 -5.36 23.53
C LYS A 74 9.70 -4.22 24.52
N LYS A 75 9.14 -4.36 25.72
CA LYS A 75 9.12 -3.31 26.76
C LYS A 75 8.55 -1.97 26.25
N GLY A 76 7.56 -2.04 25.36
CA GLY A 76 6.94 -0.87 24.73
C GLY A 76 7.76 -0.23 23.61
N GLU A 77 8.93 -0.76 23.28
CA GLU A 77 9.80 -0.25 22.22
C GLU A 77 9.76 -1.15 20.97
N ARG A 78 9.79 -0.53 19.80
CA ARG A 78 9.93 -1.23 18.52
C ARG A 78 11.33 -1.82 18.41
N THR A 79 11.45 -3.11 18.12
CA THR A 79 12.75 -3.81 18.05
C THR A 79 13.07 -4.32 16.66
N ASP A 80 12.58 -5.51 16.29
CA ASP A 80 12.98 -6.18 15.05
C ASP A 80 11.97 -5.89 13.94
N ARG A 81 12.47 -5.83 12.71
CA ARG A 81 11.65 -5.79 11.50
C ARG A 81 11.62 -7.18 10.87
N TYR A 82 10.43 -7.71 10.65
CA TYR A 82 10.24 -9.02 10.03
C TYR A 82 9.95 -8.91 8.53
N TRP A 83 9.05 -8.00 8.15
CA TRP A 83 8.60 -7.83 6.77
C TRP A 83 8.48 -6.36 6.40
N TYR A 84 8.84 -6.06 5.16
CA TYR A 84 8.49 -4.84 4.45
C TYR A 84 7.40 -5.16 3.42
N PHE A 85 6.46 -4.24 3.27
CA PHE A 85 5.36 -4.35 2.32
C PHE A 85 5.32 -3.15 1.38
N SER A 86 4.94 -3.38 0.13
CA SER A 86 4.55 -2.34 -0.82
C SER A 86 3.23 -2.73 -1.46
N GLN A 87 2.17 -1.99 -1.14
CA GLN A 87 0.84 -2.18 -1.71
C GLN A 87 0.55 -1.04 -2.70
N TYR A 88 0.25 -1.37 -3.95
CA TYR A 88 0.03 -0.39 -5.01
C TYR A 88 -1.05 -0.85 -5.99
N TRP A 89 -1.46 0.03 -6.90
CA TRP A 89 -2.30 -0.34 -8.03
C TRP A 89 -1.41 -0.62 -9.24
N ASP A 90 -1.46 -1.84 -9.76
CA ASP A 90 -0.76 -2.20 -10.98
C ASP A 90 -1.60 -1.78 -12.19
N PHE A 91 -1.13 -0.78 -12.92
CA PHE A 91 -1.84 -0.21 -14.07
C PHE A 91 -1.82 -1.11 -15.31
N GLU A 92 -0.87 -2.04 -15.41
CA GLU A 92 -0.82 -2.97 -16.54
C GLU A 92 -1.87 -4.07 -16.37
N SER A 93 -1.96 -4.63 -15.16
CA SER A 93 -2.92 -5.69 -14.85
C SER A 93 -4.29 -5.18 -14.40
N GLY A 94 -4.40 -3.89 -14.05
CA GLY A 94 -5.61 -3.29 -13.51
C GLY A 94 -6.00 -3.86 -12.16
N LYS A 95 -5.02 -4.23 -11.32
CA LYS A 95 -5.26 -4.93 -10.04
C LYS A 95 -4.47 -4.33 -8.88
N PRO A 96 -5.02 -4.37 -7.65
CA PRO A 96 -4.24 -4.21 -6.43
C PRO A 96 -3.11 -5.23 -6.37
N THR A 97 -1.89 -4.78 -6.14
CA THR A 97 -0.73 -5.67 -5.99
C THR A 97 -0.04 -5.40 -4.65
N LEU A 98 0.37 -6.47 -3.99
CA LEU A 98 1.20 -6.45 -2.79
C LEU A 98 2.53 -7.13 -3.11
N ILE A 99 3.63 -6.45 -2.78
CA ILE A 99 4.96 -7.03 -2.67
C ILE A 99 5.32 -7.09 -1.19
N GLN A 100 5.89 -8.22 -0.76
CA GLN A 100 6.42 -8.39 0.58
C GLN A 100 7.86 -8.91 0.51
N VAL A 101 8.72 -8.37 1.37
CA VAL A 101 10.14 -8.75 1.46
C VAL A 101 10.51 -8.91 2.93
N ASN A 102 11.11 -10.06 3.29
CA ASN A 102 11.61 -10.25 4.66
C ASN A 102 13.09 -9.88 4.78
N SER A 103 13.60 -9.89 6.02
CA SER A 103 15.00 -9.61 6.35
C SER A 103 16.01 -10.58 5.71
N PHE A 104 15.57 -11.75 5.26
CA PHE A 104 16.40 -12.76 4.59
C PHE A 104 16.32 -12.69 3.05
N GLY A 105 15.62 -11.69 2.49
CA GLY A 105 15.49 -11.52 1.05
C GLY A 105 14.45 -12.43 0.39
N THR A 106 13.63 -13.14 1.16
CA THR A 106 12.46 -13.85 0.61
C THR A 106 11.46 -12.81 0.10
N VAL A 107 11.00 -12.99 -1.14
CA VAL A 107 10.05 -12.10 -1.80
C VAL A 107 8.75 -12.85 -2.08
N GLY A 108 7.63 -12.23 -1.71
CA GLY A 108 6.30 -12.62 -2.15
C GLY A 108 5.68 -11.51 -2.99
N ARG A 109 4.94 -11.89 -4.03
CA ARG A 109 4.12 -10.97 -4.83
C ARG A 109 2.77 -11.60 -5.08
N GLY A 110 1.71 -10.82 -4.95
CA GLY A 110 0.36 -11.29 -5.20
C GLY A 110 -0.61 -10.14 -5.40
N THR A 111 -1.83 -10.46 -5.80
CA THR A 111 -2.93 -9.50 -5.89
C THR A 111 -3.62 -9.37 -4.54
N VAL A 112 -4.17 -8.19 -4.26
CA VAL A 112 -5.01 -7.97 -3.07
C VAL A 112 -6.46 -8.05 -3.52
N ASP A 113 -7.13 -9.14 -3.15
CA ASP A 113 -8.55 -9.32 -3.40
C ASP A 113 -9.36 -8.79 -2.23
N MET A 114 -10.52 -8.20 -2.51
CA MET A 114 -11.51 -7.95 -1.47
C MET A 114 -12.11 -9.28 -1.05
N LEU A 115 -11.93 -9.64 0.22
CA LEU A 115 -12.69 -10.74 0.81
C LEU A 115 -14.16 -10.33 0.74
N LYS A 116 -15.01 -11.21 0.20
CA LYS A 116 -16.46 -11.01 0.31
C LYS A 116 -16.79 -11.06 1.79
N GLU A 117 -17.54 -10.10 2.31
CA GLU A 117 -18.07 -10.19 3.67
C GLU A 117 -18.89 -11.47 3.77
N ASP A 118 -18.44 -12.42 4.59
CA ASP A 118 -19.29 -13.52 5.01
C ASP A 118 -20.39 -12.90 5.86
N LYS A 119 -21.63 -12.94 5.35
CA LYS A 119 -22.82 -12.58 6.11
C LYS A 119 -22.90 -13.50 7.31
N THR A 120 -22.37 -13.06 8.45
CA THR A 120 -22.51 -13.71 9.75
C THR A 120 -23.59 -13.02 10.56
#